data_AF-A0A7C8LYW0-F1
#
_entry.id   AF-A0A7C8LYW0-F1
#
_cell.length_a   1.000
_cell.length_b   1.000
_cell.length_c   1.000
_cell.angle_alpha   90.00
_cell.angle_beta   90.00
_cell.angle_gamma   90.00
#
_symmetry.space_group_name_H-M   'P 1'
#
loop_
_entity.id
_entity.type
_entity.pdbx_description
1 polymer ?
#
loop_
_entity_poly.entity_id
_entity_poly.type
_entity_poly.pdbx_seq_one_letter_code
_entity_poly.pdbx_strand_id
1 'polypeptide(L)'
;MDRDGTMKDKPIILVVDDNPINLRVLVKNLQTEYDLLVSKTGESALKNAFKHSPDIILLDIMLPDMDGFTVCEKLQQNDVTSSIPIIFISSVHDPLQKTRAFAAGGVDYVTKPFHQTEVMARVQTHLQLKDMREVLEQQKNIISEQLSEKNRQLSTLMDNLFGIAYRGHMDNDRTMQLMSVGTKSLTGYSADYFTGTNAKPFMSVVLEKDQESIRNRIAEALKAKERFECEYRIALKSGETKWVREQGVGLYDESGTVYAVEGFISDATKSKTQELGIRKENSVLKKKMQAHYFENIVGDSEPMQNLYEMILKAAGTDDNVIVYGESGTGKELVSRAVHDHSTRINGNFVPVNCGAVPEHLFESEFFGHKKGAFTGAVANRRGFLEQADNGTLFLDELGEISHLGQIKLLRAIEGGGFTPVGGTGVVHVKPRIVAATNRDLMELVRDGAMRSDFYYRIHVVPIYIPPLRDRKEDIPQLIEHFMRMFSRQDDCPSITTEVLNAFIAYDWPGNIRELQNALHQYLHLGTLILGGEQIISGKDIARQNSIPQEPLDRAIARFERQYIVDVLKRNDWRRMATATTLQIDRKTLFRKMRTLKIVDG
;
A
#
# COMPACT_ATOMS: atom_id res chain seq x y z
N MET A 1 29.66 57.48 -17.28
CA MET A 1 28.22 57.79 -17.29
C MET A 1 27.52 56.61 -16.66
N ASP A 2 27.02 56.76 -15.43
CA ASP A 2 26.08 55.79 -14.86
C ASP A 2 24.65 56.14 -15.29
N ARG A 3 23.77 55.14 -15.18
CA ARG A 3 22.46 55.05 -15.84
C ARG A 3 21.41 56.13 -15.46
N ASP A 4 21.74 57.10 -14.60
CA ASP A 4 20.81 58.15 -14.13
C ASP A 4 21.19 59.59 -14.51
N GLY A 5 22.21 59.83 -15.34
CA GLY A 5 22.42 61.14 -15.96
C GLY A 5 22.74 62.32 -15.02
N THR A 6 22.99 62.08 -13.73
CA THR A 6 23.55 63.08 -12.81
C THR A 6 25.07 63.14 -12.97
N MET A 7 25.62 64.35 -13.16
CA MET A 7 27.07 64.59 -13.10
C MET A 7 27.55 64.15 -11.71
N LYS A 8 28.47 63.19 -11.63
CA LYS A 8 29.14 62.84 -10.36
C LYS A 8 29.92 64.09 -9.93
N ASP A 9 29.60 64.65 -8.77
CA ASP A 9 30.38 65.77 -8.20
C ASP A 9 31.86 65.36 -8.14
N LYS A 10 32.77 66.29 -8.41
CA LYS A 10 34.20 66.00 -8.38
C LYS A 10 34.60 65.61 -6.96
N PRO A 11 35.41 64.53 -6.76
CA PRO A 11 35.89 64.18 -5.43
C PRO A 11 36.64 65.35 -4.80
N ILE A 12 36.43 65.55 -3.50
CA ILE A 12 37.00 66.67 -2.75
C ILE A 12 38.31 66.20 -2.09
N ILE A 13 39.42 66.84 -2.42
CA ILE A 13 40.72 66.59 -1.79
C ILE A 13 41.03 67.73 -0.82
N LEU A 14 41.30 67.38 0.44
CA LEU A 14 41.86 68.33 1.39
C LEU A 14 43.39 68.27 1.35
N VAL A 15 44.01 69.34 0.88
CA VAL A 15 45.47 69.51 0.84
C VAL A 15 45.91 70.34 2.03
N VAL A 16 46.81 69.79 2.84
CA VAL A 16 47.31 70.40 4.08
C VAL A 16 48.83 70.55 3.99
N ASP A 17 49.31 71.77 3.84
CA ASP A 17 50.75 72.10 3.79
C ASP A 17 50.90 73.59 4.17
N ASP A 18 51.88 73.93 5.00
CA ASP A 18 52.11 75.31 5.44
C ASP A 18 52.85 76.15 4.38
N ASN A 19 53.55 75.48 3.47
CA ASN A 19 54.36 76.11 2.44
C ASN A 19 53.50 76.48 1.21
N PRO A 20 53.39 77.77 0.85
CA PRO A 20 52.56 78.22 -0.27
C PRO A 20 53.06 77.71 -1.64
N ILE A 21 54.33 77.32 -1.77
CA ILE A 21 54.87 76.77 -3.02
C ILE A 21 54.34 75.36 -3.25
N ASN A 22 54.37 74.51 -2.21
CA ASN A 22 53.87 73.14 -2.26
C ASN A 22 52.37 73.11 -2.59
N LEU A 23 51.60 73.97 -1.91
CA LEU A 23 50.17 74.15 -2.17
C LEU A 23 49.90 74.55 -3.62
N ARG A 24 50.66 75.52 -4.18
CA ARG A 24 50.51 75.93 -5.59
C ARG A 24 50.77 74.78 -6.56
N VAL A 25 51.77 73.93 -6.29
CA VAL A 25 52.08 72.77 -7.14
C VAL A 25 50.98 71.72 -7.06
N LEU A 26 50.54 71.35 -5.86
CA LEU A 26 49.47 70.36 -5.67
C LEU A 26 48.13 70.85 -6.25
N VAL A 27 47.79 72.13 -6.04
CA VAL A 27 46.61 72.75 -6.64
C VAL A 27 46.69 72.70 -8.16
N LYS A 28 47.81 73.11 -8.74
CA LYS A 28 48.01 73.04 -10.20
C LYS A 28 47.87 71.61 -10.74
N ASN A 29 48.38 70.63 -10.02
CA ASN A 29 48.41 69.23 -10.44
C ASN A 29 47.05 68.54 -10.35
N LEU A 30 46.19 68.93 -9.39
CA LEU A 30 44.96 68.20 -9.02
C LEU A 30 43.65 68.92 -9.40
N GLN A 31 43.64 70.27 -9.53
CA GLN A 31 42.43 71.07 -9.73
C GLN A 31 41.65 70.76 -11.02
N THR A 32 42.28 70.09 -11.99
CA THR A 32 41.64 69.70 -13.25
C THR A 32 40.60 68.61 -13.03
N GLU A 33 40.90 67.63 -12.18
CA GLU A 33 40.09 66.43 -11.98
C GLU A 33 39.34 66.42 -10.63
N TYR A 34 39.79 67.20 -9.66
CA TYR A 34 39.27 67.19 -8.29
C TYR A 34 38.94 68.59 -7.77
N ASP A 35 37.99 68.67 -6.85
CA ASP A 35 37.73 69.88 -6.09
C ASP A 35 38.66 69.94 -4.88
N LEU A 36 39.25 71.10 -4.62
CA LEU A 36 40.34 71.21 -3.64
C LEU A 36 39.98 72.11 -2.47
N LEU A 37 40.17 71.58 -1.27
CA LEU A 37 40.22 72.35 -0.04
C LEU A 37 41.67 72.51 0.38
N VAL A 38 42.02 73.68 0.89
CA VAL A 38 43.40 73.98 1.29
C VAL A 38 43.42 74.43 2.73
N SER A 39 44.33 73.83 3.51
CA SER A 39 44.63 74.19 4.88
C SER A 39 46.13 74.40 5.07
N LYS A 40 46.49 75.39 5.88
CA LYS A 40 47.89 75.74 6.18
C LYS A 40 48.35 75.33 7.58
N THR A 41 47.41 74.84 8.39
CA THR A 41 47.61 74.47 9.79
C THR A 41 46.80 73.21 10.09
N GLY A 42 47.23 72.44 11.08
CA GLY A 42 46.55 71.23 11.54
C GLY A 42 45.15 71.52 12.09
N GLU A 43 44.97 72.60 12.84
CA GLU A 43 43.64 73.04 13.33
C GLU A 43 42.68 73.36 12.18
N SER A 44 43.17 74.06 11.14
CA SER A 44 42.36 74.34 9.95
C SER A 44 42.03 73.06 9.19
N ALA A 45 42.96 72.10 9.12
CA ALA A 45 42.75 70.82 8.47
C ALA A 45 41.65 70.01 9.16
N LEU A 46 41.70 69.87 10.48
CA LEU A 46 40.66 69.22 11.27
C LEU A 46 39.30 69.88 11.03
N LYS A 47 39.22 71.21 11.14
CA LYS A 47 37.98 71.96 10.91
C LYS A 47 37.40 71.73 9.51
N ASN A 48 38.24 71.73 8.48
CA ASN A 48 37.81 71.50 7.11
C ASN A 48 37.40 70.05 6.87
N ALA A 49 38.13 69.08 7.45
CA ALA A 49 37.78 67.66 7.37
C ALA A 49 36.39 67.39 7.99
N PHE A 50 36.12 67.91 9.19
CA PHE A 50 34.82 67.74 9.84
C PHE A 50 33.68 68.47 9.12
N LYS A 51 33.94 69.67 8.60
CA LYS A 51 32.89 70.49 7.98
C LYS A 51 32.53 70.02 6.57
N HIS A 52 33.51 69.57 5.81
CA HIS A 52 33.37 69.34 4.37
C HIS A 52 33.51 67.87 3.96
N SER A 53 33.90 66.96 4.88
CA SER A 53 34.02 65.52 4.65
C SER A 53 34.74 65.16 3.34
N PRO A 54 36.02 65.55 3.19
CA PRO A 54 36.77 65.31 1.96
C PRO A 54 36.88 63.81 1.66
N ASP A 55 37.02 63.49 0.38
CA ASP A 55 37.17 62.10 -0.08
C ASP A 55 38.54 61.51 0.20
N ILE A 56 39.57 62.37 0.27
CA ILE A 56 40.94 62.01 0.61
C ILE A 56 41.69 63.23 1.14
N ILE A 57 42.65 63.00 2.03
CA ILE A 57 43.46 64.05 2.64
C ILE A 57 44.91 63.86 2.24
N LEU A 58 45.53 64.92 1.72
CA LEU A 58 46.97 65.03 1.51
C LEU A 58 47.57 65.84 2.66
N LEU A 59 48.31 65.19 3.55
CA LEU A 59 48.70 65.76 4.85
C LEU A 59 50.21 65.89 5.00
N ASP A 60 50.72 67.12 5.05
CA ASP A 60 52.11 67.35 5.40
C ASP A 60 52.41 66.93 6.85
N ILE A 61 53.58 66.34 7.06
CA ILE A 61 54.01 65.91 8.40
C ILE A 61 54.38 67.13 9.25
N MET A 62 55.05 68.12 8.66
CA MET A 62 55.54 69.29 9.40
C MET A 62 54.55 70.45 9.22
N LEU A 63 53.78 70.76 10.26
CA LEU A 63 52.86 71.90 10.29
C LEU A 63 53.19 72.82 11.48
N PRO A 64 52.82 74.12 11.40
CA PRO A 64 53.27 75.14 12.36
C PRO A 64 52.64 75.01 13.76
N ASP A 65 51.46 74.39 13.88
CA ASP A 65 50.65 74.33 15.10
C ASP A 65 50.62 72.95 15.75
N MET A 66 50.64 71.86 14.96
CA MET A 66 50.77 70.49 15.47
C MET A 66 51.33 69.54 14.40
N ASP A 67 52.05 68.51 14.80
CA ASP A 67 52.58 67.48 13.87
C ASP A 67 51.43 66.80 13.09
N GLY A 68 51.64 66.56 11.79
CA GLY A 68 50.69 65.89 10.91
C GLY A 68 50.30 64.50 11.41
N PHE A 69 51.18 63.78 12.11
CA PHE A 69 50.80 62.51 12.75
C PHE A 69 49.70 62.70 13.80
N THR A 70 49.77 63.77 14.61
CA THR A 70 48.73 64.11 15.59
C THR A 70 47.42 64.50 14.93
N VAL A 71 47.47 65.16 13.77
CA VAL A 71 46.27 65.45 12.96
C VAL A 71 45.62 64.14 12.49
N CYS A 72 46.41 63.22 11.95
CA CYS A 72 45.93 61.90 11.49
C CYS A 72 45.28 61.10 12.63
N GLU A 73 45.94 60.99 13.78
CA GLU A 73 45.37 60.31 14.95
C GLU A 73 44.02 60.90 15.38
N LYS A 74 43.91 62.23 15.42
CA LYS A 74 42.65 62.91 15.76
C LYS A 74 41.55 62.67 14.73
N LEU A 75 41.89 62.58 13.44
CA LEU A 75 40.93 62.24 12.38
C LEU A 75 40.49 60.77 12.47
N GLN A 76 41.41 59.87 12.79
CA GLN A 76 41.16 58.43 12.93
C GLN A 76 40.33 58.08 14.19
N GLN A 77 40.38 58.90 15.23
CA GLN A 77 39.59 58.72 16.45
C GLN A 77 38.13 59.19 16.33
N ASN A 78 37.75 59.82 15.22
CA ASN A 78 36.40 60.33 15.02
C ASN A 78 35.65 59.51 13.97
N ASP A 79 34.46 59.02 14.31
CA ASP A 79 33.66 58.15 13.46
C ASP A 79 33.31 58.76 12.09
N VAL A 80 33.28 60.09 11.97
CA VAL A 80 32.96 60.79 10.71
C VAL A 80 34.16 60.86 9.77
N THR A 81 35.38 60.95 10.32
CA THR A 81 36.60 61.17 9.52
C THR A 81 37.54 59.97 9.48
N SER A 82 37.30 58.94 10.28
CA SER A 82 38.16 57.76 10.39
C SER A 82 38.22 56.92 9.11
N SER A 83 37.16 56.93 8.31
CA SER A 83 37.10 56.24 7.02
C SER A 83 37.80 57.00 5.88
N ILE A 84 38.20 58.25 6.09
CA ILE A 84 38.82 59.07 5.05
C ILE A 84 40.29 58.64 4.86
N PRO A 85 40.71 58.26 3.63
CA PRO A 85 42.10 57.93 3.36
C PRO A 85 43.01 59.15 3.54
N ILE A 86 44.12 58.96 4.26
CA ILE A 86 45.13 59.99 4.49
C ILE A 86 46.43 59.58 3.82
N ILE A 87 46.88 60.38 2.85
CA ILE A 87 48.19 60.25 2.22
C ILE A 87 49.11 61.30 2.84
N PHE A 88 50.14 60.85 3.52
CA PHE A 88 51.12 61.75 4.11
C PHE A 88 52.05 62.34 3.05
N ILE A 89 52.53 63.55 3.32
CA ILE A 89 53.48 64.29 2.49
C ILE A 89 54.69 64.60 3.35
N SER A 90 55.92 64.37 2.88
CA SER A 90 57.12 64.94 3.54
C SER A 90 58.31 65.17 2.60
N SER A 91 59.22 66.03 3.06
CA SER A 91 60.46 66.40 2.40
C SER A 91 61.62 65.41 2.64
N VAL A 92 61.44 64.41 3.50
CA VAL A 92 62.51 63.53 3.95
C VAL A 92 62.30 62.11 3.40
N HIS A 93 63.35 61.54 2.79
CA HIS A 93 63.40 60.14 2.37
C HIS A 93 63.78 59.19 3.52
N ASP A 94 63.27 59.44 4.74
CA ASP A 94 63.57 58.61 5.91
C ASP A 94 62.56 57.45 6.02
N PRO A 95 63.01 56.18 5.97
CA PRO A 95 62.16 55.02 6.18
C PRO A 95 61.42 55.02 7.53
N LEU A 96 61.97 55.65 8.58
CA LEU A 96 61.33 55.73 9.90
C LEU A 96 60.05 56.58 9.85
N GLN A 97 60.07 57.69 9.11
CA GLN A 97 58.88 58.53 8.94
C GLN A 97 57.77 57.82 8.16
N LYS A 98 58.13 57.05 7.11
CA LYS A 98 57.15 56.23 6.37
C LYS A 98 56.50 55.19 7.26
N THR A 99 57.30 54.49 8.07
CA THR A 99 56.79 53.48 9.00
C THR A 99 55.83 54.11 10.03
N ARG A 100 56.18 55.30 10.53
CA ARG A 100 55.32 56.06 11.46
C ARG A 100 54.03 56.57 10.81
N ALA A 101 54.07 56.97 9.54
CA ALA A 101 52.88 57.38 8.78
C ALA A 101 51.81 56.28 8.70
N PHE A 102 52.23 55.05 8.39
CA PHE A 102 51.31 53.91 8.38
C PHE A 102 50.83 53.55 9.79
N ALA A 103 51.70 53.62 10.80
CA ALA A 103 51.33 53.36 12.19
C ALA A 103 50.31 54.38 12.74
N ALA A 104 50.35 55.63 12.28
CA ALA A 104 49.38 56.67 12.63
C ALA A 104 48.03 56.54 11.91
N GLY A 105 47.88 55.60 10.98
CA GLY A 105 46.65 55.37 10.20
C GLY A 105 46.66 55.95 8.77
N GLY A 106 47.81 56.43 8.29
CA GLY A 106 47.96 56.82 6.88
C GLY A 106 47.86 55.62 5.96
N VAL A 107 47.23 55.79 4.80
CA VAL A 107 47.08 54.73 3.79
C VAL A 107 48.22 54.75 2.76
N ASP A 108 48.92 55.87 2.64
CA ASP A 108 50.04 56.05 1.71
C ASP A 108 50.91 57.26 2.09
N TYR A 109 51.97 57.48 1.32
CA TYR A 109 52.94 58.55 1.54
C TYR A 109 53.60 59.04 0.25
N VAL A 110 53.66 60.36 0.04
CA VAL A 110 54.32 61.03 -1.10
C VAL A 110 55.53 61.85 -0.63
N THR A 111 56.65 61.73 -1.33
CA THR A 111 57.86 62.53 -1.08
C THR A 111 57.90 63.81 -1.92
N LYS A 112 58.31 64.93 -1.31
CA LYS A 112 58.64 66.17 -2.03
C LYS A 112 60.03 66.04 -2.68
N PRO A 113 60.27 66.60 -3.89
CA PRO A 113 59.36 67.39 -4.72
C PRO A 113 58.29 66.55 -5.44
N PHE A 114 57.10 67.11 -5.64
CA PHE A 114 55.96 66.37 -6.21
C PHE A 114 56.06 66.18 -7.72
N HIS A 115 55.88 64.94 -8.18
CA HIS A 115 55.61 64.63 -9.59
C HIS A 115 54.11 64.46 -9.82
N GLN A 116 53.56 65.16 -10.82
CA GLN A 116 52.11 65.16 -11.11
C GLN A 116 51.56 63.73 -11.31
N THR A 117 52.25 62.90 -12.10
CA THR A 117 51.84 61.52 -12.39
C THR A 117 51.81 60.64 -11.15
N GLU A 118 52.75 60.82 -10.23
CA GLU A 118 52.82 60.04 -8.98
C GLU A 118 51.68 60.41 -8.04
N VAL A 119 51.45 61.71 -7.80
CA VAL A 119 50.38 62.19 -6.90
C VAL A 119 49.02 61.77 -7.44
N MET A 120 48.78 61.97 -8.74
CA MET A 120 47.53 61.56 -9.41
C MET A 120 47.28 60.06 -9.26
N ALA A 121 48.27 59.22 -9.56
CA ALA A 121 48.12 57.76 -9.49
C ALA A 121 47.78 57.28 -8.07
N ARG A 122 48.44 57.83 -7.05
CA ARG A 122 48.16 57.45 -5.66
C ARG A 122 46.80 57.93 -5.18
N VAL A 123 46.45 59.20 -5.46
CA VAL A 123 45.13 59.74 -5.14
C VAL A 123 44.03 58.90 -5.80
N GLN A 124 44.14 58.64 -7.10
CA GLN A 124 43.17 57.85 -7.85
C GLN A 124 43.04 56.43 -7.30
N THR A 125 44.16 55.78 -6.95
CA THR A 125 44.16 54.42 -6.38
C THR A 125 43.39 54.37 -5.07
N HIS A 126 43.64 55.31 -4.15
CA HIS A 126 42.99 55.31 -2.84
C HIS A 126 41.52 55.76 -2.89
N LEU A 127 41.16 56.65 -3.82
CA LEU A 127 39.76 56.96 -4.10
C LEU A 127 39.01 55.73 -4.65
N GLN A 128 39.59 55.00 -5.61
CA GLN A 128 39.00 53.75 -6.12
C GLN A 128 38.85 52.68 -5.04
N LEU A 129 39.84 52.54 -4.15
CA LEU A 129 39.77 51.61 -3.02
C LEU A 129 38.68 51.99 -2.02
N LYS A 130 38.48 53.28 -1.76
CA LYS A 130 37.37 53.79 -0.94
C LYS A 130 36.02 53.45 -1.59
N ASP A 131 35.81 53.84 -2.84
CA ASP A 131 34.59 53.57 -3.61
C ASP A 131 34.25 52.06 -3.60
N MET A 132 35.24 51.19 -3.83
CA MET A 132 35.03 49.75 -3.87
C MET A 132 34.65 49.17 -2.49
N ARG A 133 35.24 49.67 -1.40
CA ARG A 133 34.87 49.25 -0.04
C ARG A 133 33.43 49.63 0.28
N GLU A 134 33.02 50.85 -0.07
CA GLU A 134 31.65 51.33 0.15
C GLU A 134 30.64 50.46 -0.63
N VAL A 135 30.91 50.15 -1.90
CA VAL A 135 30.05 49.27 -2.70
C VAL A 135 29.97 47.86 -2.11
N LEU A 136 31.09 47.28 -1.67
CA LEU A 136 31.09 45.95 -1.06
C LEU A 136 30.29 45.91 0.25
N GLU A 137 30.40 46.95 1.08
CA GLU A 137 29.65 47.05 2.33
C GLU A 137 28.14 47.21 2.08
N GLN A 138 27.77 48.03 1.09
CA GLN A 138 26.38 48.14 0.63
C GLN A 138 25.85 46.81 0.10
N GLN A 139 26.60 46.10 -0.75
CA GLN A 139 26.21 44.79 -1.26
C GLN A 139 26.06 43.75 -0.15
N LYS A 140 26.98 43.73 0.83
CA LYS A 140 26.89 42.84 1.99
C LYS A 140 25.62 43.11 2.80
N ASN A 141 25.28 44.37 3.04
CA ASN A 141 24.07 44.75 3.76
C ASN A 141 22.82 44.32 3.01
N ILE A 142 22.76 44.59 1.69
CA ILE A 142 21.65 44.15 0.82
C ILE A 142 21.49 42.62 0.83
N ILE A 143 22.59 41.87 0.67
CA ILE A 143 22.55 40.40 0.69
C ILE A 143 22.10 39.88 2.06
N SER A 144 22.59 40.48 3.15
CA SER A 144 22.20 40.10 4.51
C SER A 144 20.71 40.34 4.76
N GLU A 145 20.18 41.47 4.31
CA GLU A 145 18.74 41.77 4.38
C GLU A 145 17.93 40.80 3.52
N GLN A 146 18.35 40.55 2.28
CA GLN A 146 17.68 39.59 1.39
C GLN A 146 17.68 38.17 1.97
N LEU A 147 18.80 37.73 2.55
CA LEU A 147 18.91 36.42 3.19
C LEU A 147 18.01 36.32 4.41
N SER A 148 17.99 37.36 5.26
CA SER A 148 17.10 37.44 6.42
C SER A 148 15.63 37.36 6.00
N GLU A 149 15.25 38.13 4.96
CA GLU A 149 13.89 38.12 4.43
C GLU A 149 13.52 36.76 3.82
N LYS A 150 14.42 36.14 3.04
CA LYS A 150 14.20 34.81 2.48
C LYS A 150 14.08 33.73 3.55
N ASN A 151 14.90 33.78 4.59
CA ASN A 151 14.81 32.86 5.73
C ASN A 151 13.48 33.03 6.48
N ARG A 152 13.04 34.27 6.70
CA ARG A 152 11.72 34.56 7.31
C ARG A 152 10.56 34.03 6.47
N GLN A 153 10.61 34.24 5.15
CA GLN A 153 9.61 33.72 4.21
C GLN A 153 9.55 32.19 4.24
N LEU A 154 10.70 31.52 4.16
CA LEU A 154 10.79 30.06 4.23
C LEU A 154 10.26 29.51 5.56
N SER A 155 10.64 30.11 6.70
CA SER A 155 10.13 29.72 8.01
C SER A 155 8.60 29.84 8.06
N THR A 156 8.05 30.95 7.58
CA THR A 156 6.59 31.18 7.58
C THR A 156 5.86 30.16 6.71
N LEU A 157 6.42 29.82 5.54
CA LEU A 157 5.85 28.79 4.67
C LEU A 157 5.93 27.41 5.32
N MET A 158 7.05 27.07 5.95
CA MET A 158 7.21 25.79 6.66
C MET A 158 6.26 25.65 7.86
N ASP A 159 6.02 26.75 8.59
CA ASP A 159 5.13 26.76 9.76
C ASP A 159 3.65 26.57 9.38
N ASN A 160 3.28 26.96 8.15
CA ASN A 160 1.93 26.74 7.62
C ASN A 160 1.69 25.32 7.06
N LEU A 161 2.73 24.50 6.93
CA LEU A 161 2.58 23.13 6.44
C LEU A 161 2.09 22.20 7.55
N PHE A 162 1.05 21.42 7.22
CA PHE A 162 0.55 20.35 8.10
C PHE A 162 1.44 19.11 8.01
N GLY A 163 2.61 19.17 8.66
CA GLY A 163 3.57 18.07 8.69
C GLY A 163 4.95 18.50 9.19
N ILE A 164 5.94 17.65 8.95
CA ILE A 164 7.33 17.82 9.37
C ILE A 164 8.18 17.99 8.13
N ALA A 165 8.70 19.19 7.90
CA ALA A 165 9.85 19.34 7.01
C ALA A 165 11.11 18.99 7.81
N TYR A 166 11.99 18.16 7.26
CA TYR A 166 13.19 17.73 7.96
C TYR A 166 14.41 17.70 7.04
N ARG A 167 15.57 17.78 7.68
CA ARG A 167 16.87 17.43 7.12
C ARG A 167 17.57 16.49 8.09
N GLY A 168 18.02 15.35 7.61
CA GLY A 168 18.69 14.32 8.39
C GLY A 168 20.06 13.96 7.84
N HIS A 169 20.87 13.34 8.70
CA HIS A 169 22.13 12.72 8.30
C HIS A 169 21.88 11.41 7.55
N MET A 170 22.91 10.95 6.82
CA MET A 170 22.87 9.65 6.15
C MET A 170 23.27 8.55 7.14
N ASP A 171 22.30 8.14 7.98
CA ASP A 171 22.43 6.99 8.87
C ASP A 171 21.14 6.18 8.95
N ASN A 172 21.25 4.95 9.45
CA ASN A 172 20.11 4.04 9.57
C ASN A 172 19.14 4.43 10.70
N ASP A 173 19.62 5.20 11.68
CA ASP A 173 18.84 5.62 12.84
C ASP A 173 18.01 6.88 12.55
N ARG A 174 18.25 7.54 11.42
CA ARG A 174 17.62 8.80 11.02
C ARG A 174 17.83 9.89 12.06
N THR A 175 19.10 10.20 12.31
CA THR A 175 19.44 11.36 13.13
C THR A 175 19.10 12.65 12.37
N MET A 176 18.36 13.53 13.04
CA MET A 176 17.81 14.73 12.43
C MET A 176 18.71 15.93 12.71
N GLN A 177 19.11 16.62 11.64
CA GLN A 177 19.83 17.87 11.71
C GLN A 177 18.87 19.04 11.95
N LEU A 178 17.71 19.01 11.29
CA LEU A 178 16.69 20.05 11.39
C LEU A 178 15.30 19.43 11.23
N MET A 179 14.33 19.95 11.99
CA MET A 179 12.91 19.60 11.86
C MET A 179 12.04 20.84 12.06
N SER A 180 10.95 20.94 11.31
CA SER A 180 9.99 22.04 11.45
C SER A 180 9.17 21.96 12.75
N VAL A 181 8.55 23.07 13.12
CA VAL A 181 7.69 23.17 14.33
C VAL A 181 6.49 22.20 14.30
N GLY A 182 6.05 21.79 13.11
CA GLY A 182 5.00 20.78 12.91
C GLY A 182 5.35 19.38 13.46
N THR A 183 6.58 19.15 13.91
CA THR A 183 6.97 17.95 14.66
C THR A 183 6.08 17.71 15.88
N LYS A 184 5.73 18.78 16.60
CA LYS A 184 4.88 18.69 17.80
C LYS A 184 3.44 18.33 17.48
N SER A 185 2.87 18.87 16.40
CA SER A 185 1.49 18.55 16.00
C SER A 185 1.37 17.13 15.46
N LEU A 186 2.39 16.61 14.78
CA LEU A 186 2.34 15.28 14.19
C LEU A 186 2.72 14.16 15.18
N THR A 187 3.75 14.36 16.00
CA THR A 187 4.31 13.31 16.89
C THR A 187 3.99 13.51 18.37
N GLY A 188 3.65 14.73 18.80
CA GLY A 188 3.54 15.13 20.21
C GLY A 188 4.87 15.49 20.89
N TYR A 189 6.01 15.31 20.21
CA TYR A 189 7.34 15.72 20.68
C TYR A 189 7.76 17.05 20.04
N SER A 190 8.52 17.88 20.76
CA SER A 190 9.14 19.08 20.16
C SER A 190 10.22 18.69 19.16
N ALA A 191 10.55 19.59 18.23
CA ALA A 191 11.68 19.38 17.30
C ALA A 191 12.99 19.08 18.05
N ASP A 192 13.27 19.81 19.14
CA ASP A 192 14.44 19.62 20.01
C ASP A 192 14.58 18.23 20.64
N TYR A 193 13.50 17.43 20.66
CA TYR A 193 13.57 16.04 21.09
C TYR A 193 14.40 15.18 20.12
N PHE A 194 14.34 15.51 18.83
CA PHE A 194 15.02 14.82 17.74
C PHE A 194 16.23 15.59 17.20
N THR A 195 16.38 16.87 17.55
CA THR A 195 17.49 17.73 17.11
C THR A 195 18.25 18.27 18.32
N GLY A 196 19.57 18.02 18.42
CA GLY A 196 20.42 18.52 19.51
C GLY A 196 21.38 17.49 20.09
N THR A 197 22.11 17.86 21.16
CA THR A 197 23.22 17.07 21.74
C THR A 197 22.81 15.73 22.35
N ASN A 198 21.53 15.57 22.74
CA ASN A 198 20.94 14.35 23.27
C ASN A 198 19.73 13.89 22.44
N ALA A 199 19.73 14.22 21.15
CA ALA A 199 18.65 13.89 20.22
C ALA A 199 18.35 12.39 20.19
N LYS A 200 17.07 12.04 20.21
CA LYS A 200 16.63 10.68 19.89
C LYS A 200 16.50 10.52 18.38
N PRO A 201 16.92 9.36 17.84
CA PRO A 201 16.75 9.08 16.42
C PRO A 201 15.27 9.05 16.04
N PHE A 202 14.91 9.54 14.85
CA PHE A 202 13.51 9.52 14.43
C PHE A 202 12.97 8.09 14.30
N MET A 203 13.84 7.12 14.02
CA MET A 203 13.46 5.70 14.01
C MET A 203 12.91 5.20 15.35
N SER A 204 13.19 5.86 16.47
CA SER A 204 12.68 5.43 17.78
C SER A 204 11.17 5.61 17.94
N VAL A 205 10.54 6.47 17.13
CA VAL A 205 9.08 6.64 17.13
C VAL A 205 8.40 5.83 16.03
N VAL A 206 9.15 5.19 15.14
CA VAL A 206 8.60 4.32 14.09
C VAL A 206 8.32 2.93 14.67
N LEU A 207 7.14 2.37 14.38
CA LEU A 207 6.77 1.04 14.85
C LEU A 207 7.73 -0.02 14.28
N GLU A 208 8.21 -0.94 15.13
CA GLU A 208 9.23 -1.95 14.80
C GLU A 208 8.96 -2.70 13.49
N LYS A 209 7.70 -3.16 13.30
CA LYS A 209 7.25 -3.87 12.11
C LYS A 209 7.40 -3.10 10.79
N ASP A 210 7.45 -1.76 10.84
CA ASP A 210 7.55 -0.91 9.66
C ASP A 210 9.01 -0.46 9.39
N GLN A 211 9.91 -0.60 10.37
CA GLN A 211 11.27 -0.04 10.30
C GLN A 211 12.15 -0.63 9.18
N GLU A 212 12.11 -1.94 8.99
CA GLU A 212 12.94 -2.62 7.97
C GLU A 212 12.49 -2.25 6.55
N SER A 213 11.17 -2.20 6.33
CA SER A 213 10.58 -1.80 5.05
C SER A 213 11.00 -0.38 4.65
N ILE A 214 10.95 0.56 5.61
CA ILE A 214 11.35 1.96 5.37
C ILE A 214 12.84 2.05 5.05
N ARG A 215 13.69 1.38 5.83
CA ARG A 215 15.15 1.37 5.62
C ARG A 215 15.50 0.89 4.21
N ASN A 216 14.92 -0.24 3.79
CA ASN A 216 15.15 -0.79 2.45
C ASN A 216 14.66 0.17 1.37
N ARG A 217 13.44 0.72 1.52
CA ARG A 217 12.85 1.61 0.53
C ARG A 217 13.67 2.90 0.32
N ILE A 218 14.13 3.51 1.41
CA ILE A 218 14.96 4.71 1.35
C ILE A 218 16.33 4.37 0.74
N ALA A 219 16.98 3.30 1.19
CA ALA A 219 18.29 2.90 0.68
C ALA A 219 18.28 2.60 -0.83
N GLU A 220 17.24 1.89 -1.32
CA GLU A 220 17.05 1.62 -2.74
C GLU A 220 16.90 2.92 -3.55
N ALA A 221 16.05 3.85 -3.10
CA ALA A 221 15.81 5.11 -3.80
C ALA A 221 17.04 6.02 -3.81
N LEU A 222 17.78 6.10 -2.70
CA LEU A 222 19.03 6.87 -2.63
C LEU A 222 20.09 6.28 -3.56
N LYS A 223 20.19 4.95 -3.65
CA LYS A 223 21.11 4.30 -4.60
C LYS A 223 20.72 4.56 -6.06
N ALA A 224 19.43 4.62 -6.35
CA ALA A 224 18.89 4.97 -7.67
C ALA A 224 18.94 6.47 -7.99
N LYS A 225 19.29 7.32 -7.01
CA LYS A 225 19.21 8.80 -7.11
C LYS A 225 17.80 9.33 -7.41
N GLU A 226 16.80 8.65 -6.88
CA GLU A 226 15.39 8.99 -7.04
C GLU A 226 14.78 9.58 -5.75
N ARG A 227 13.58 10.15 -5.88
CA ARG A 227 12.76 10.49 -4.72
C ARG A 227 12.17 9.22 -4.12
N PHE A 228 12.12 9.14 -2.80
CA PHE A 228 11.39 8.08 -2.12
C PHE A 228 10.05 8.58 -1.61
N GLU A 229 9.10 7.66 -1.60
CA GLU A 229 7.82 7.81 -0.91
C GLU A 229 7.57 6.54 -0.11
N CYS A 230 7.21 6.71 1.15
CA CYS A 230 6.87 5.61 2.05
C CYS A 230 5.72 5.99 2.99
N GLU A 231 4.92 5.00 3.37
CA GLU A 231 3.85 5.15 4.34
C GLU A 231 4.07 4.17 5.48
N TYR A 232 4.05 4.66 6.71
CA TYR A 232 4.36 3.86 7.88
C TYR A 232 3.69 4.42 9.13
N ARG A 233 3.78 3.67 10.23
CA ARG A 233 3.19 4.09 11.50
C ARG A 233 4.24 4.64 12.45
N ILE A 234 3.84 5.70 13.15
CA ILE A 234 4.59 6.26 14.28
C ILE A 234 3.78 6.16 15.57
N ALA A 235 4.50 5.98 16.67
CA ALA A 235 3.98 6.08 18.03
C ALA A 235 4.11 7.53 18.51
N LEU A 236 2.99 8.11 18.95
CA LEU A 236 2.92 9.46 19.46
C LEU A 236 3.36 9.49 20.93
N LYS A 237 3.71 10.68 21.42
CA LYS A 237 3.98 10.89 22.86
C LYS A 237 2.82 10.46 23.77
N SER A 238 1.59 10.49 23.28
CA SER A 238 0.39 10.02 23.99
C SER A 238 0.28 8.49 24.08
N GLY A 239 1.08 7.74 23.31
CA GLY A 239 0.97 6.29 23.15
C GLY A 239 0.05 5.85 22.00
N GLU A 240 -0.68 6.77 21.38
CA GLU A 240 -1.47 6.48 20.18
C GLU A 240 -0.58 6.22 18.97
N THR A 241 -1.11 5.50 17.98
CA THR A 241 -0.42 5.26 16.71
C THR A 241 -1.06 6.04 15.59
N LYS A 242 -0.24 6.66 14.73
CA LYS A 242 -0.71 7.43 13.57
C LYS A 242 -0.02 6.93 12.30
N TRP A 243 -0.75 6.94 11.18
CA TRP A 243 -0.13 6.71 9.88
C TRP A 243 0.46 8.01 9.36
N VAL A 244 1.68 7.94 8.88
CA VAL A 244 2.36 9.04 8.22
C VAL A 244 2.79 8.65 6.83
N ARG A 245 2.79 9.63 5.94
CA ARG A 245 3.38 9.55 4.62
C ARG A 245 4.59 10.44 4.58
N GLU A 246 5.70 9.88 4.12
CA GLU A 246 6.96 10.58 3.97
C GLU A 246 7.36 10.61 2.50
N GLN A 247 7.82 11.78 2.06
CA GLN A 247 8.40 11.99 0.75
C GLN A 247 9.74 12.69 0.93
N GLY A 248 10.81 12.13 0.35
CA GLY A 248 12.15 12.68 0.53
C GLY A 248 13.09 12.44 -0.65
N VAL A 249 14.24 13.07 -0.56
CA VAL A 249 15.30 13.03 -1.58
C VAL A 249 16.67 13.07 -0.93
N GLY A 250 17.63 12.35 -1.52
CA GLY A 250 19.03 12.47 -1.16
C GLY A 250 19.67 13.71 -1.79
N LEU A 251 20.55 14.37 -1.04
CA LEU A 251 21.44 15.40 -1.53
C LEU A 251 22.83 14.81 -1.75
N TYR A 252 23.39 15.05 -2.93
CA TYR A 252 24.64 14.43 -3.38
C TYR A 252 25.72 15.49 -3.56
N ASP A 253 26.95 15.15 -3.19
CA ASP A 253 28.13 15.96 -3.52
C ASP A 253 28.57 15.75 -4.99
N GLU A 254 29.63 16.45 -5.41
CA GLU A 254 30.19 16.33 -6.77
C GLU A 254 30.69 14.90 -7.11
N SER A 255 31.04 14.10 -6.09
CA SER A 255 31.46 12.70 -6.25
C SER A 255 30.27 11.74 -6.42
N GLY A 256 29.04 12.23 -6.19
CA GLY A 256 27.82 11.44 -6.19
C GLY A 256 27.54 10.71 -4.88
N THR A 257 28.22 11.08 -3.79
CA THR A 257 27.99 10.55 -2.45
C THR A 257 26.88 11.32 -1.75
N VAL A 258 25.94 10.62 -1.11
CA VAL A 258 24.86 11.26 -0.35
C VAL A 258 25.44 11.88 0.93
N TYR A 259 25.28 13.18 1.11
CA TYR A 259 25.71 13.88 2.33
C TYR A 259 24.55 14.24 3.27
N ALA A 260 23.31 14.31 2.76
CA ALA A 260 22.13 14.60 3.56
C ALA A 260 20.86 14.05 2.91
N VAL A 261 19.81 13.90 3.71
CA VAL A 261 18.47 13.55 3.23
C VAL A 261 17.49 14.62 3.68
N GLU A 262 16.71 15.15 2.75
CA GLU A 262 15.67 16.14 3.02
C GLU A 262 14.31 15.58 2.64
N GLY A 263 13.27 15.94 3.39
CA GLY A 263 11.94 15.44 3.09
C GLY A 263 10.84 16.07 3.93
N PHE A 264 9.63 15.57 3.69
CA PHE A 264 8.41 16.00 4.33
C PHE A 264 7.60 14.81 4.81
N ILE A 265 7.18 14.84 6.08
CA ILE A 265 6.34 13.82 6.72
C ILE A 265 4.98 14.42 7.04
N SER A 266 3.91 13.82 6.56
CA SER A 266 2.53 14.30 6.72
C SER A 266 1.64 13.24 7.35
N ASP A 267 0.52 13.67 7.95
CA ASP A 267 -0.49 12.74 8.46
C ASP A 267 -1.25 12.07 7.31
N ALA A 268 -1.17 10.74 7.24
CA ALA A 268 -1.86 9.92 6.25
C ALA A 268 -3.02 9.11 6.85
N THR A 269 -3.35 9.29 8.13
CA THR A 269 -4.27 8.42 8.87
C THR A 269 -5.65 8.37 8.24
N LYS A 270 -6.25 9.52 7.94
CA LYS A 270 -7.58 9.58 7.32
C LYS A 270 -7.61 8.92 5.95
N SER A 271 -6.60 9.18 5.12
CA SER A 271 -6.50 8.59 3.78
C SER A 271 -6.32 7.08 3.87
N LYS A 272 -5.45 6.61 4.78
CA LYS A 272 -5.16 5.18 4.95
C LYS A 272 -6.32 4.38 5.52
N THR A 273 -7.03 4.92 6.51
CA THR A 273 -8.22 4.26 7.05
C THR A 273 -9.33 4.17 6.02
N GLN A 274 -9.50 5.19 5.19
CA GLN A 274 -10.45 5.16 4.07
C GLN A 274 -10.06 4.14 2.99
N GLU A 275 -8.79 4.09 2.59
CA GLU A 275 -8.29 3.10 1.62
C GLU A 275 -8.55 1.67 2.10
N LEU A 276 -8.21 1.38 3.37
CA LEU A 276 -8.44 0.07 3.97
C LEU A 276 -9.94 -0.26 4.08
N GLY A 277 -10.77 0.73 4.40
CA GLY A 277 -12.23 0.62 4.41
C GLY A 277 -12.78 0.23 3.05
N ILE A 278 -12.41 0.98 2.00
CA ILE A 278 -12.84 0.73 0.61
C ILE A 278 -12.38 -0.64 0.14
N ARG A 279 -11.14 -1.05 0.44
CA ARG A 279 -10.64 -2.40 0.07
C ARG A 279 -11.46 -3.50 0.73
N LYS A 280 -11.81 -3.33 2.00
CA LYS A 280 -12.67 -4.29 2.73
C LYS A 280 -14.07 -4.33 2.14
N GLU A 281 -14.66 -3.18 1.83
CA GLU A 281 -15.97 -3.08 1.20
C GLU A 281 -15.97 -3.71 -0.19
N ASN A 282 -14.97 -3.44 -1.04
CA ASN A 282 -14.80 -4.07 -2.34
C ASN A 282 -14.63 -5.59 -2.24
N SER A 283 -13.92 -6.10 -1.24
CA SER A 283 -13.81 -7.54 -1.00
C SER A 283 -15.17 -8.15 -0.67
N VAL A 284 -15.95 -7.52 0.20
CA VAL A 284 -17.31 -7.96 0.57
C VAL A 284 -18.27 -7.87 -0.62
N LEU A 285 -18.22 -6.79 -1.40
CA LEU A 285 -19.04 -6.61 -2.59
C LEU A 285 -18.70 -7.63 -3.68
N LYS A 286 -17.42 -7.92 -3.92
CA LYS A 286 -17.00 -8.97 -4.85
C LYS A 286 -17.55 -10.34 -4.44
N LYS A 287 -17.48 -10.69 -3.15
CA LYS A 287 -18.06 -11.94 -2.63
C LYS A 287 -19.57 -12.02 -2.86
N LYS A 288 -20.29 -10.92 -2.56
CA LYS A 288 -21.75 -10.85 -2.80
C LYS A 288 -22.12 -10.91 -4.28
N MET A 289 -21.32 -10.30 -5.16
CA MET A 289 -21.59 -10.32 -6.61
C MET A 289 -21.34 -11.71 -7.21
N GLN A 290 -20.28 -12.41 -6.81
CA GLN A 290 -19.92 -13.72 -7.37
C GLN A 290 -20.99 -14.79 -7.13
N ALA A 291 -21.65 -14.78 -5.97
CA ALA A 291 -22.76 -15.67 -5.66
C ALA A 291 -24.01 -15.46 -6.57
N HIS A 292 -24.18 -14.27 -7.14
CA HIS A 292 -25.30 -13.97 -8.05
C HIS A 292 -25.06 -14.35 -9.52
N TYR A 293 -23.82 -14.64 -9.93
CA TYR A 293 -23.53 -15.00 -11.33
C TYR A 293 -23.95 -16.43 -11.68
N PHE A 294 -24.08 -17.32 -10.70
CA PHE A 294 -24.37 -18.74 -10.93
C PHE A 294 -25.72 -19.12 -10.33
N GLU A 295 -26.81 -18.91 -11.08
CA GLU A 295 -28.19 -19.17 -10.61
C GLU A 295 -28.41 -20.58 -10.05
N ASN A 296 -27.64 -21.56 -10.53
CA ASN A 296 -27.81 -22.99 -10.22
C ASN A 296 -26.68 -23.59 -9.35
N ILE A 297 -25.65 -22.81 -8.97
CA ILE A 297 -24.57 -23.28 -8.10
C ILE A 297 -24.69 -22.59 -6.75
N VAL A 298 -24.85 -23.38 -5.69
CA VAL A 298 -25.09 -22.88 -4.33
C VAL A 298 -23.84 -23.11 -3.48
N GLY A 299 -23.41 -22.06 -2.78
CA GLY A 299 -22.34 -22.09 -1.79
C GLY A 299 -21.59 -20.77 -1.69
N ASP A 300 -21.27 -20.37 -0.48
CA ASP A 300 -20.56 -19.13 -0.13
C ASP A 300 -19.20 -19.37 0.54
N SER A 301 -18.87 -20.63 0.82
CA SER A 301 -17.60 -21.03 1.42
C SER A 301 -16.37 -20.58 0.61
N GLU A 302 -15.24 -20.40 1.29
CA GLU A 302 -13.98 -20.00 0.65
C GLU A 302 -13.56 -20.93 -0.52
N PRO A 303 -13.66 -22.27 -0.41
CA PRO A 303 -13.43 -23.18 -1.54
C PRO A 303 -14.34 -22.91 -2.74
N MET A 304 -15.61 -22.54 -2.51
CA MET A 304 -16.57 -22.22 -3.58
C MET A 304 -16.25 -20.89 -4.25
N GLN A 305 -15.83 -19.87 -3.50
CA GLN A 305 -15.39 -18.59 -4.07
C GLN A 305 -14.19 -18.77 -5.02
N ASN A 306 -13.22 -19.60 -4.61
CA ASN A 306 -12.09 -19.96 -5.45
C ASN A 306 -12.53 -20.70 -6.73
N LEU A 307 -13.50 -21.62 -6.61
CA LEU A 307 -14.10 -22.31 -7.75
C LEU A 307 -14.78 -21.34 -8.73
N TYR A 308 -15.57 -20.37 -8.24
CA TYR A 308 -16.21 -19.35 -9.08
C TYR A 308 -15.18 -18.52 -9.86
N GLU A 309 -14.08 -18.11 -9.21
CA GLU A 309 -13.01 -17.37 -9.88
C GLU A 309 -12.35 -18.21 -10.99
N MET A 310 -12.11 -19.50 -10.75
CA MET A 310 -11.58 -20.42 -11.76
C MET A 310 -12.54 -20.60 -12.94
N ILE A 311 -13.84 -20.73 -12.68
CA ILE A 311 -14.87 -20.83 -13.73
C ILE A 311 -14.84 -19.60 -14.63
N LEU A 312 -14.83 -18.39 -14.04
CA LEU A 312 -14.80 -17.15 -14.82
C LEU A 312 -13.52 -16.99 -15.64
N LYS A 313 -12.35 -17.34 -15.06
CA LYS A 313 -11.08 -17.32 -15.79
C LYS A 313 -11.09 -18.30 -16.97
N ALA A 314 -11.59 -19.51 -16.75
CA ALA A 314 -11.69 -20.53 -17.79
C ALA A 314 -12.70 -20.12 -18.87
N ALA A 315 -13.86 -19.59 -18.49
CA ALA A 315 -14.90 -19.16 -19.43
C ALA A 315 -14.42 -18.06 -20.39
N GLY A 316 -13.52 -17.18 -19.92
CA GLY A 316 -12.93 -16.10 -20.71
C GLY A 316 -11.95 -16.52 -21.81
N THR A 317 -11.51 -17.79 -21.83
CA THR A 317 -10.68 -18.34 -22.93
C THR A 317 -11.46 -19.35 -23.75
N ASP A 318 -10.96 -19.66 -24.95
CA ASP A 318 -11.51 -20.68 -25.85
C ASP A 318 -10.84 -22.06 -25.61
N ASP A 319 -10.04 -22.19 -24.55
CA ASP A 319 -9.30 -23.40 -24.21
C ASP A 319 -10.21 -24.53 -23.71
N ASN A 320 -9.72 -25.76 -23.87
CA ASN A 320 -10.37 -26.95 -23.33
C ASN A 320 -10.31 -26.93 -21.80
N VAL A 321 -11.45 -27.21 -21.17
CA VAL A 321 -11.58 -27.21 -19.71
C VAL A 321 -11.81 -28.63 -19.23
N ILE A 322 -11.15 -29.03 -18.15
CA ILE A 322 -11.40 -30.30 -17.49
C ILE A 322 -11.82 -30.08 -16.04
N VAL A 323 -12.94 -30.68 -15.67
CA VAL A 323 -13.57 -30.54 -14.36
C VAL A 323 -13.38 -31.84 -13.58
N TYR A 324 -12.58 -31.77 -12.53
CA TYR A 324 -12.35 -32.85 -11.58
C TYR A 324 -13.28 -32.73 -10.39
N GLY A 325 -13.77 -33.87 -9.91
CA GLY A 325 -14.50 -33.93 -8.65
C GLY A 325 -15.11 -35.30 -8.42
N GLU A 326 -15.38 -35.60 -7.15
CA GLU A 326 -16.02 -36.86 -6.74
C GLU A 326 -17.42 -37.02 -7.39
N SER A 327 -17.96 -38.23 -7.30
CA SER A 327 -19.32 -38.47 -7.79
C SER A 327 -20.32 -37.65 -6.98
N GLY A 328 -21.27 -36.99 -7.66
CA GLY A 328 -22.32 -36.21 -7.01
C GLY A 328 -21.92 -34.81 -6.53
N THR A 329 -20.76 -34.26 -6.93
CA THR A 329 -20.34 -32.89 -6.54
C THR A 329 -20.91 -31.76 -7.40
N GLY A 330 -21.53 -32.09 -8.54
CA GLY A 330 -22.12 -31.10 -9.48
C GLY A 330 -21.24 -30.74 -10.69
N LYS A 331 -20.41 -31.67 -11.19
CA LYS A 331 -19.52 -31.45 -12.36
C LYS A 331 -20.24 -30.91 -13.60
N GLU A 332 -21.44 -31.40 -13.89
CA GLU A 332 -22.25 -30.91 -15.02
C GLU A 332 -22.65 -29.44 -14.83
N LEU A 333 -23.05 -29.03 -13.63
CA LEU A 333 -23.43 -27.64 -13.34
C LEU A 333 -22.25 -26.69 -13.51
N VAL A 334 -21.06 -27.08 -13.04
CA VAL A 334 -19.83 -26.31 -13.25
C VAL A 334 -19.47 -26.23 -14.74
N SER A 335 -19.61 -27.34 -15.47
CA SER A 335 -19.31 -27.38 -16.90
C SER A 335 -20.28 -26.52 -17.73
N ARG A 336 -21.55 -26.51 -17.34
CA ARG A 336 -22.58 -25.61 -17.91
C ARG A 336 -22.27 -24.15 -17.58
N ALA A 337 -21.89 -23.86 -16.34
CA ALA A 337 -21.51 -22.51 -15.93
C ALA A 337 -20.32 -21.94 -16.73
N VAL A 338 -19.32 -22.79 -17.06
CA VAL A 338 -18.22 -22.42 -17.96
C VAL A 338 -18.73 -22.04 -19.35
N HIS A 339 -19.71 -22.78 -19.89
CA HIS A 339 -20.32 -22.46 -21.19
C HIS A 339 -21.15 -21.17 -21.12
N ASP A 340 -22.01 -21.03 -20.12
CA ASP A 340 -22.93 -19.90 -19.96
C ASP A 340 -22.18 -18.56 -19.81
N HIS A 341 -20.96 -18.58 -19.26
CA HIS A 341 -20.13 -17.38 -19.10
C HIS A 341 -19.07 -17.21 -20.19
N SER A 342 -19.10 -18.05 -21.23
CA SER A 342 -18.14 -17.99 -22.33
C SER A 342 -18.61 -17.10 -23.48
N THR A 343 -17.69 -16.81 -24.41
CA THR A 343 -18.02 -16.17 -25.70
C THR A 343 -18.95 -17.01 -26.58
N ARG A 344 -19.18 -18.29 -26.23
CA ARG A 344 -19.98 -19.27 -26.99
C ARG A 344 -21.36 -19.55 -26.37
N ILE A 345 -21.83 -18.70 -25.45
CA ILE A 345 -23.16 -18.83 -24.80
C ILE A 345 -24.32 -18.99 -25.80
N ASN A 346 -24.22 -18.40 -26.98
CA ASN A 346 -25.25 -18.49 -28.02
C ASN A 346 -25.17 -19.80 -28.85
N GLY A 347 -24.11 -20.59 -28.68
CA GLY A 347 -23.94 -21.89 -29.32
C GLY A 347 -24.58 -23.01 -28.50
N ASN A 348 -24.73 -24.20 -29.09
CA ASN A 348 -25.32 -25.33 -28.38
C ASN A 348 -24.38 -25.88 -27.31
N PHE A 349 -24.92 -26.16 -26.11
CA PHE A 349 -24.28 -27.01 -25.12
C PHE A 349 -24.75 -28.46 -25.31
N VAL A 350 -23.87 -29.35 -25.77
CA VAL A 350 -24.20 -30.75 -26.08
C VAL A 350 -23.58 -31.67 -25.02
N PRO A 351 -24.35 -32.16 -24.04
CA PRO A 351 -23.87 -33.10 -23.04
C PRO A 351 -23.80 -34.52 -23.57
N VAL A 352 -22.70 -35.21 -23.31
CA VAL A 352 -22.48 -36.61 -23.67
C VAL A 352 -21.83 -37.33 -22.49
N ASN A 353 -22.49 -38.38 -21.98
CA ASN A 353 -21.86 -39.29 -21.02
C ASN A 353 -21.08 -40.36 -21.78
N CYS A 354 -19.75 -40.39 -21.60
CA CYS A 354 -18.86 -41.29 -22.33
C CYS A 354 -19.03 -42.77 -21.92
N GLY A 355 -19.37 -43.05 -20.67
CA GLY A 355 -19.62 -44.41 -20.17
C GLY A 355 -20.96 -45.00 -20.61
N ALA A 356 -21.94 -44.15 -20.93
CA ALA A 356 -23.28 -44.57 -21.34
C ALA A 356 -23.38 -44.95 -22.84
N VAL A 357 -22.39 -44.57 -23.67
CA VAL A 357 -22.40 -44.83 -25.11
C VAL A 357 -21.76 -46.19 -25.39
N PRO A 358 -22.51 -47.18 -25.93
CA PRO A 358 -21.94 -48.46 -26.30
C PRO A 358 -20.86 -48.30 -27.38
N GLU A 359 -19.75 -49.03 -27.26
CA GLU A 359 -18.58 -48.89 -28.15
C GLU A 359 -18.94 -49.04 -29.64
N HIS A 360 -19.83 -49.98 -29.97
CA HIS A 360 -20.28 -50.22 -31.35
C HIS A 360 -21.17 -49.10 -31.93
N LEU A 361 -21.75 -48.24 -31.08
CA LEU A 361 -22.55 -47.07 -31.50
C LEU A 361 -21.77 -45.76 -31.44
N PHE A 362 -20.58 -45.76 -30.85
CA PHE A 362 -19.77 -44.56 -30.65
C PHE A 362 -19.63 -43.75 -31.94
N GLU A 363 -19.31 -44.40 -33.06
CA GLU A 363 -19.09 -43.71 -34.33
C GLU A 363 -20.35 -43.03 -34.87
N SER A 364 -21.48 -43.73 -34.81
CA SER A 364 -22.75 -43.20 -35.31
C SER A 364 -23.28 -42.07 -34.43
N GLU A 365 -23.09 -42.12 -33.11
CA GLU A 365 -23.58 -41.08 -32.19
C GLU A 365 -22.66 -39.85 -32.18
N PHE A 366 -21.33 -40.01 -32.16
CA PHE A 366 -20.39 -38.88 -32.15
C PHE A 366 -20.25 -38.20 -33.51
N PHE A 367 -20.15 -38.97 -34.59
CA PHE A 367 -19.87 -38.47 -35.95
C PHE A 367 -21.08 -38.46 -36.88
N GLY A 368 -22.21 -39.06 -36.46
CA GLY A 368 -23.41 -39.15 -37.28
C GLY A 368 -23.31 -40.22 -38.37
N HIS A 369 -24.41 -40.42 -39.09
CA HIS A 369 -24.47 -41.38 -40.19
C HIS A 369 -25.33 -40.89 -41.36
N LYS A 370 -25.03 -41.41 -42.55
CA LYS A 370 -25.88 -41.24 -43.74
C LYS A 370 -26.92 -42.36 -43.83
N LYS A 371 -28.04 -42.08 -44.49
CA LYS A 371 -29.09 -43.06 -44.79
C LYS A 371 -28.47 -44.27 -45.50
N GLY A 372 -28.76 -45.48 -45.01
CA GLY A 372 -28.24 -46.72 -45.57
C GLY A 372 -26.85 -47.15 -45.08
N ALA A 373 -26.26 -46.47 -44.08
CA ALA A 373 -24.94 -46.81 -43.56
C ALA A 373 -24.87 -48.17 -42.82
N PHE A 374 -25.98 -48.60 -42.19
CA PHE A 374 -26.12 -49.90 -41.52
C PHE A 374 -27.60 -50.33 -41.49
N THR A 375 -27.87 -51.58 -41.12
CA THR A 375 -29.24 -52.11 -40.97
C THR A 375 -29.99 -51.33 -39.91
N GLY A 376 -30.94 -50.48 -40.33
CA GLY A 376 -31.71 -49.58 -39.44
C GLY A 376 -31.48 -48.07 -39.67
N ALA A 377 -30.53 -47.67 -40.52
CA ALA A 377 -30.26 -46.27 -40.86
C ALA A 377 -31.29 -45.70 -41.87
N VAL A 378 -32.51 -45.41 -41.40
CA VAL A 378 -33.65 -44.95 -42.24
C VAL A 378 -33.49 -43.50 -42.74
N ALA A 379 -32.74 -42.67 -42.02
CA ALA A 379 -32.51 -41.26 -42.32
C ALA A 379 -31.06 -40.84 -42.03
N ASN A 380 -30.67 -39.64 -42.48
CA ASN A 380 -29.41 -39.02 -42.06
C ASN A 380 -29.54 -38.51 -40.63
N ARG A 381 -28.53 -38.72 -39.79
CA ARG A 381 -28.48 -38.20 -38.42
C ARG A 381 -27.17 -37.47 -38.17
N ARG A 382 -27.26 -36.26 -37.60
CA ARG A 382 -26.11 -35.45 -37.16
C ARG A 382 -25.56 -36.00 -35.86
N GLY A 383 -24.24 -36.17 -35.78
CA GLY A 383 -23.56 -36.59 -34.56
C GLY A 383 -23.38 -35.46 -33.54
N PHE A 384 -22.97 -35.80 -32.33
CA PHE A 384 -22.75 -34.82 -31.25
C PHE A 384 -21.75 -33.72 -31.62
N LEU A 385 -20.68 -34.05 -32.36
CA LEU A 385 -19.68 -33.06 -32.79
C LEU A 385 -20.26 -32.01 -33.75
N GLU A 386 -21.16 -32.42 -34.65
CA GLU A 386 -21.83 -31.49 -35.57
C GLU A 386 -22.88 -30.64 -34.84
N GLN A 387 -23.55 -31.21 -33.83
CA GLN A 387 -24.51 -30.46 -33.01
C GLN A 387 -23.83 -29.40 -32.13
N ALA A 388 -22.58 -29.66 -31.72
CA ALA A 388 -21.77 -28.78 -30.88
C ALA A 388 -20.94 -27.76 -31.68
N ASP A 389 -21.11 -27.68 -33.01
CA ASP A 389 -20.33 -26.75 -33.81
C ASP A 389 -20.58 -25.29 -33.39
N ASN A 390 -19.48 -24.52 -33.23
CA ASN A 390 -19.46 -23.19 -32.61
C ASN A 390 -20.03 -23.08 -31.18
N GLY A 391 -20.41 -24.20 -30.57
CA GLY A 391 -20.86 -24.30 -29.18
C GLY A 391 -19.83 -25.03 -28.32
N THR A 392 -20.35 -25.81 -27.36
CA THR A 392 -19.56 -26.59 -26.41
C THR A 392 -20.00 -28.05 -26.45
N LEU A 393 -19.04 -28.97 -26.62
CA LEU A 393 -19.24 -30.40 -26.40
C LEU A 393 -18.81 -30.73 -24.97
N PHE A 394 -19.77 -31.14 -24.15
CA PHE A 394 -19.52 -31.56 -22.78
C PHE A 394 -19.36 -33.09 -22.71
N LEU A 395 -18.20 -33.54 -22.25
CA LEU A 395 -17.83 -34.95 -22.12
C LEU A 395 -17.83 -35.35 -20.65
N ASP A 396 -18.92 -35.91 -20.16
CA ASP A 396 -19.00 -36.45 -18.81
C ASP A 396 -18.37 -37.84 -18.75
N GLU A 397 -17.80 -38.16 -17.59
CA GLU A 397 -17.10 -39.42 -17.32
C GLU A 397 -16.01 -39.73 -18.37
N LEU A 398 -15.18 -38.73 -18.72
CA LEU A 398 -14.13 -38.87 -19.74
C LEU A 398 -13.18 -40.05 -19.47
N GLY A 399 -12.97 -40.43 -18.21
CA GLY A 399 -12.15 -41.58 -17.83
C GLY A 399 -12.66 -42.93 -18.36
N GLU A 400 -13.92 -43.02 -18.78
CA GLU A 400 -14.55 -44.25 -19.30
C GLU A 400 -14.54 -44.34 -20.84
N ILE A 401 -13.94 -43.36 -21.53
CA ILE A 401 -13.89 -43.37 -22.99
C ILE A 401 -13.01 -44.49 -23.54
N SER A 402 -13.52 -45.24 -24.52
CA SER A 402 -12.77 -46.33 -25.16
C SER A 402 -11.53 -45.84 -25.91
N HIS A 403 -10.52 -46.70 -26.06
CA HIS A 403 -9.28 -46.36 -26.76
C HIS A 403 -9.52 -45.90 -28.21
N LEU A 404 -10.47 -46.54 -28.91
CA LEU A 404 -10.88 -46.14 -30.27
C LEU A 404 -11.54 -44.75 -30.27
N GLY A 405 -12.36 -44.47 -29.25
CA GLY A 405 -12.98 -43.16 -29.06
C GLY A 405 -11.94 -42.04 -28.89
N GLN A 406 -10.90 -42.28 -28.09
CA GLN A 406 -9.79 -41.32 -27.88
C GLN A 406 -9.12 -40.94 -29.20
N ILE A 407 -8.78 -41.92 -30.04
CA ILE A 407 -8.11 -41.69 -31.33
C ILE A 407 -8.99 -40.84 -32.27
N LYS A 408 -10.26 -41.21 -32.40
CA LYS A 408 -11.17 -40.54 -33.35
C LYS A 408 -11.55 -39.14 -32.89
N LEU A 409 -11.76 -38.96 -31.59
CA LEU A 409 -12.07 -37.66 -31.00
C LEU A 409 -10.85 -36.73 -31.08
N LEU A 410 -9.64 -37.22 -30.81
CA LEU A 410 -8.40 -36.45 -30.99
C LEU A 410 -8.27 -35.90 -32.41
N ARG A 411 -8.43 -36.78 -33.41
CA ARG A 411 -8.38 -36.40 -34.82
C ARG A 411 -9.39 -35.31 -35.19
N ALA A 412 -10.61 -35.40 -34.64
CA ALA A 412 -11.65 -34.41 -34.86
C ALA A 412 -11.31 -33.03 -34.23
N ILE A 413 -10.73 -33.03 -33.02
CA ILE A 413 -10.40 -31.80 -32.26
C ILE A 413 -9.10 -31.12 -32.74
N GLU A 414 -8.19 -31.86 -33.36
CA GLU A 414 -6.96 -31.31 -33.96
C GLU A 414 -7.17 -30.68 -35.34
N GLY A 415 -8.40 -30.65 -35.84
CA GLY A 415 -8.76 -30.01 -37.12
C GLY A 415 -8.72 -30.96 -38.32
N GLY A 416 -8.38 -32.24 -38.11
CA GLY A 416 -8.40 -33.28 -39.16
C GLY A 416 -9.79 -33.62 -39.68
N GLY A 417 -10.85 -33.07 -39.07
CA GLY A 417 -12.24 -33.35 -39.39
C GLY A 417 -12.63 -34.80 -39.11
N PHE A 418 -13.87 -35.14 -39.43
CA PHE A 418 -14.36 -36.50 -39.34
C PHE A 418 -15.28 -36.83 -40.52
N THR A 419 -15.54 -38.13 -40.75
CA THR A 419 -16.45 -38.57 -41.80
C THR A 419 -17.62 -39.31 -41.16
N PRO A 420 -18.88 -38.90 -41.40
CA PRO A 420 -20.05 -39.63 -40.91
C PRO A 420 -20.05 -41.08 -41.42
N VAL A 421 -20.59 -42.00 -40.63
CA VAL A 421 -20.64 -43.42 -41.00
C VAL A 421 -21.44 -43.58 -42.30
N GLY A 422 -20.84 -44.28 -43.28
CA GLY A 422 -21.41 -44.47 -44.62
C GLY A 422 -21.36 -43.22 -45.52
N GLY A 423 -20.68 -42.15 -45.10
CA GLY A 423 -20.44 -40.94 -45.90
C GLY A 423 -19.03 -40.90 -46.52
N THR A 424 -18.84 -40.01 -47.51
CA THR A 424 -17.55 -39.80 -48.20
C THR A 424 -16.95 -38.41 -47.99
N GLY A 425 -17.74 -37.46 -47.45
CA GLY A 425 -17.31 -36.08 -47.21
C GLY A 425 -16.75 -35.88 -45.81
N VAL A 426 -15.60 -35.20 -45.71
CA VAL A 426 -15.03 -34.76 -44.43
C VAL A 426 -15.82 -33.55 -43.91
N VAL A 427 -16.25 -33.62 -42.66
CA VAL A 427 -16.93 -32.56 -41.93
C VAL A 427 -15.93 -31.93 -40.96
N HIS A 428 -15.82 -30.60 -41.01
CA HIS A 428 -15.01 -29.83 -40.08
C HIS A 428 -15.93 -29.04 -39.15
N VAL A 429 -15.67 -29.14 -37.85
CA VAL A 429 -16.40 -28.46 -36.79
C VAL A 429 -15.38 -27.88 -35.82
N LYS A 430 -15.77 -26.85 -35.08
CA LYS A 430 -14.90 -26.23 -34.07
C LYS A 430 -15.61 -26.12 -32.71
N PRO A 431 -15.97 -27.25 -32.08
CA PRO A 431 -16.55 -27.24 -30.74
C PRO A 431 -15.48 -26.87 -29.71
N ARG A 432 -15.90 -26.15 -28.66
CA ARG A 432 -15.11 -26.06 -27.43
C ARG A 432 -15.33 -27.34 -26.63
N ILE A 433 -14.27 -27.94 -26.08
CA ILE A 433 -14.40 -29.14 -25.26
C ILE A 433 -14.40 -28.76 -23.79
N VAL A 434 -15.42 -29.22 -23.06
CA VAL A 434 -15.44 -29.22 -21.60
C VAL A 434 -15.60 -30.68 -21.17
N ALA A 435 -14.65 -31.21 -20.40
CA ALA A 435 -14.69 -32.59 -19.93
C ALA A 435 -14.88 -32.65 -18.42
N ALA A 436 -15.49 -33.72 -17.92
CA ALA A 436 -15.63 -33.99 -16.50
C ALA A 436 -15.21 -35.42 -16.18
N THR A 437 -14.56 -35.60 -15.02
CA THR A 437 -14.14 -36.93 -14.54
C THR A 437 -13.98 -36.94 -13.02
N ASN A 438 -14.21 -38.10 -12.41
CA ASN A 438 -13.89 -38.41 -11.02
C ASN A 438 -12.62 -39.27 -10.87
N ARG A 439 -12.00 -39.68 -11.99
CA ARG A 439 -10.77 -40.50 -12.02
C ARG A 439 -9.54 -39.63 -12.27
N ASP A 440 -8.40 -40.06 -11.77
CA ASP A 440 -7.11 -39.46 -12.10
C ASP A 440 -6.70 -39.87 -13.52
N LEU A 441 -6.72 -38.91 -14.44
CA LEU A 441 -6.37 -39.19 -15.84
C LEU A 441 -4.88 -39.48 -16.03
N MET A 442 -4.00 -38.96 -15.17
CA MET A 442 -2.57 -39.25 -15.25
C MET A 442 -2.29 -40.69 -14.83
N GLU A 443 -3.05 -41.23 -13.87
CA GLU A 443 -3.00 -42.65 -13.54
C GLU A 443 -3.43 -43.51 -14.74
N LEU A 444 -4.53 -43.15 -15.41
CA LEU A 444 -4.98 -43.85 -16.63
C LEU A 444 -3.95 -43.83 -17.77
N VAL A 445 -3.16 -42.76 -17.88
CA VAL A 445 -2.07 -42.69 -18.86
C VAL A 445 -0.94 -43.65 -18.48
N ARG A 446 -0.58 -43.76 -17.20
CA ARG A 446 0.44 -44.71 -16.72
C ARG A 446 0.01 -46.15 -16.93
N ASP A 447 -1.27 -46.45 -16.71
CA ASP A 447 -1.84 -47.78 -16.86
C ASP A 447 -2.13 -48.16 -18.33
N GLY A 448 -1.89 -47.24 -19.27
CA GLY A 448 -2.10 -47.46 -20.70
C GLY A 448 -3.58 -47.42 -21.14
N ALA A 449 -4.51 -47.17 -20.22
CA ALA A 449 -5.94 -47.03 -20.52
C ALA A 449 -6.25 -45.71 -21.26
N MET A 450 -5.46 -44.66 -21.03
CA MET A 450 -5.57 -43.37 -21.71
C MET A 450 -4.29 -43.04 -22.48
N ARG A 451 -4.46 -42.52 -23.71
CA ARG A 451 -3.32 -42.09 -24.52
C ARG A 451 -2.78 -40.74 -24.03
N SER A 452 -1.45 -40.61 -24.01
CA SER A 452 -0.77 -39.37 -23.58
C SER A 452 -1.07 -38.18 -24.50
N ASP A 453 -1.14 -38.39 -25.81
CA ASP A 453 -1.47 -37.35 -26.79
C ASP A 453 -2.87 -36.77 -26.57
N PHE A 454 -3.85 -37.65 -26.37
CA PHE A 454 -5.21 -37.27 -26.03
C PHE A 454 -5.30 -36.52 -24.69
N TYR A 455 -4.59 -37.01 -23.67
CA TYR A 455 -4.53 -36.36 -22.36
C TYR A 455 -4.06 -34.91 -22.47
N TYR A 456 -2.89 -34.65 -23.08
CA TYR A 456 -2.35 -33.29 -23.18
C TYR A 456 -3.21 -32.36 -24.04
N ARG A 457 -3.99 -32.89 -24.99
CA ARG A 457 -4.89 -32.08 -25.82
C ARG A 457 -6.16 -31.65 -25.07
N ILE A 458 -6.68 -32.48 -24.18
CA ILE A 458 -7.89 -32.18 -23.41
C ILE A 458 -7.55 -31.45 -22.10
N HIS A 459 -6.45 -31.82 -21.44
CA HIS A 459 -6.05 -31.31 -20.14
C HIS A 459 -5.31 -29.96 -20.23
N VAL A 460 -6.02 -28.90 -20.59
CA VAL A 460 -5.45 -27.55 -20.69
C VAL A 460 -5.75 -26.74 -19.43
N VAL A 461 -7.03 -26.53 -19.09
CA VAL A 461 -7.43 -25.77 -17.91
C VAL A 461 -8.15 -26.68 -16.91
N PRO A 462 -7.48 -27.15 -15.84
CA PRO A 462 -8.09 -27.98 -14.82
C PRO A 462 -8.86 -27.15 -13.78
N ILE A 463 -10.07 -27.58 -13.45
CA ILE A 463 -10.94 -27.05 -12.39
C ILE A 463 -11.24 -28.18 -11.42
N TYR A 464 -11.01 -27.95 -10.12
CA TYR A 464 -11.27 -28.95 -9.08
C TYR A 464 -12.47 -28.52 -8.24
N ILE A 465 -13.50 -29.37 -8.18
CA ILE A 465 -14.67 -29.15 -7.34
C ILE A 465 -14.40 -29.76 -5.97
N PRO A 466 -14.49 -28.97 -4.87
CA PRO A 466 -14.31 -29.49 -3.53
C PRO A 466 -15.44 -30.47 -3.16
N PRO A 467 -15.13 -31.60 -2.49
CA PRO A 467 -16.15 -32.48 -1.95
C PRO A 467 -16.95 -31.79 -0.83
N LEU A 468 -18.16 -32.26 -0.56
CA LEU A 468 -19.09 -31.60 0.37
C LEU A 468 -18.56 -31.54 1.81
N ARG A 469 -17.77 -32.54 2.23
CA ARG A 469 -17.08 -32.55 3.54
C ARG A 469 -16.09 -31.40 3.75
N ASP A 470 -15.52 -30.84 2.69
CA ASP A 470 -14.57 -29.72 2.74
C ASP A 470 -15.29 -28.36 2.69
N ARG A 471 -16.62 -28.37 2.50
CA ARG A 471 -17.48 -27.18 2.46
C ARG A 471 -18.77 -27.38 3.26
N LYS A 472 -18.65 -27.93 4.48
CA LYS A 472 -19.78 -28.18 5.39
C LYS A 472 -20.59 -26.93 5.71
N GLU A 473 -19.97 -25.75 5.63
CA GLU A 473 -20.62 -24.43 5.81
C GLU A 473 -21.71 -24.15 4.77
N ASP A 474 -21.65 -24.77 3.59
CA ASP A 474 -22.64 -24.59 2.52
C ASP A 474 -23.86 -25.51 2.66
N ILE A 475 -23.81 -26.54 3.54
CA ILE A 475 -24.89 -27.53 3.71
C ILE A 475 -26.23 -26.88 4.06
N PRO A 476 -26.32 -25.92 5.00
CA PRO A 476 -27.60 -25.25 5.32
C PRO A 476 -28.22 -24.54 4.11
N GLN A 477 -27.41 -23.86 3.29
CA GLN A 477 -27.88 -23.17 2.09
C GLN A 477 -28.36 -24.16 1.02
N LEU A 478 -27.64 -25.28 0.84
CA LEU A 478 -28.03 -26.36 -0.07
C LEU A 478 -29.37 -26.99 0.33
N ILE A 479 -29.56 -27.24 1.63
CA ILE A 479 -30.82 -27.78 2.17
C ILE A 479 -31.96 -26.80 1.88
N GLU A 480 -31.79 -25.51 2.18
CA GLU A 480 -32.81 -24.50 1.92
C GLU A 480 -33.16 -24.43 0.42
N HIS A 481 -32.15 -24.46 -0.45
CA HIS A 481 -32.34 -24.49 -1.90
C HIS A 481 -33.15 -25.71 -2.35
N PHE A 482 -32.78 -26.92 -1.91
CA PHE A 482 -33.50 -28.13 -2.27
C PHE A 482 -34.91 -28.18 -1.70
N MET A 483 -35.12 -27.69 -0.49
CA MET A 483 -36.47 -27.54 0.07
C MET A 483 -37.34 -26.67 -0.83
N ARG A 484 -36.83 -25.50 -1.27
CA ARG A 484 -37.56 -24.62 -2.21
C ARG A 484 -37.85 -25.33 -3.54
N MET A 485 -36.90 -26.11 -4.05
CA MET A 485 -37.06 -26.87 -5.30
C MET A 485 -38.11 -28.00 -5.18
N PHE A 486 -38.16 -28.71 -4.05
CA PHE A 486 -39.09 -29.81 -3.82
C PHE A 486 -40.49 -29.34 -3.37
N SER A 487 -40.62 -28.09 -2.93
CA SER A 487 -41.89 -27.53 -2.45
C SER A 487 -42.88 -27.30 -3.59
N ARG A 488 -43.87 -28.18 -3.71
CA ARG A 488 -45.17 -27.89 -4.30
C ARG A 488 -46.23 -27.98 -3.19
N GLN A 489 -46.74 -26.83 -2.75
CA GLN A 489 -47.92 -26.61 -1.87
C GLN A 489 -48.11 -27.54 -0.65
N ASP A 490 -47.99 -26.92 0.54
CA ASP A 490 -48.78 -27.13 1.76
C ASP A 490 -48.50 -28.28 2.76
N ASP A 491 -47.40 -29.05 2.70
CA ASP A 491 -47.05 -29.91 3.85
C ASP A 491 -45.55 -30.30 3.93
N CYS A 492 -44.65 -29.30 3.97
CA CYS A 492 -43.21 -29.58 4.13
C CYS A 492 -42.86 -29.64 5.63
N PRO A 493 -42.40 -30.79 6.17
CA PRO A 493 -41.96 -30.88 7.56
C PRO A 493 -40.84 -29.87 7.84
N SER A 494 -40.94 -29.13 8.93
CA SER A 494 -39.85 -28.25 9.37
C SER A 494 -38.64 -29.10 9.78
N ILE A 495 -37.48 -28.75 9.24
CA ILE A 495 -36.21 -29.37 9.66
C ILE A 495 -35.90 -28.89 11.06
N THR A 496 -35.82 -29.82 12.01
CA THR A 496 -35.44 -29.48 13.39
C THR A 496 -33.94 -29.22 13.48
N THR A 497 -33.52 -28.52 14.53
CA THR A 497 -32.10 -28.22 14.78
C THR A 497 -31.26 -29.50 14.90
N GLU A 498 -31.82 -30.57 15.47
CA GLU A 498 -31.16 -31.88 15.61
C GLU A 498 -30.91 -32.52 14.24
N VAL A 499 -31.91 -32.47 13.36
CA VAL A 499 -31.81 -32.96 11.98
C VAL A 499 -30.73 -32.17 11.24
N LEU A 500 -30.79 -30.84 11.28
CA LEU A 500 -29.80 -29.97 10.61
C LEU A 500 -28.36 -30.24 11.10
N ASN A 501 -28.16 -30.42 12.40
CA ASN A 501 -26.85 -30.75 12.96
C ASN A 501 -26.36 -32.13 12.49
N ALA A 502 -27.26 -33.12 12.37
CA ALA A 502 -26.91 -34.43 11.80
C ALA A 502 -26.49 -34.32 10.33
N PHE A 503 -27.17 -33.48 9.55
CA PHE A 503 -26.80 -33.18 8.16
C PHE A 503 -25.40 -32.53 8.05
N ILE A 504 -25.07 -31.59 8.94
CA ILE A 504 -23.76 -30.91 8.95
C ILE A 504 -22.64 -31.87 9.41
N ALA A 505 -22.91 -32.73 10.40
CA ALA A 505 -21.91 -33.62 10.97
C ALA A 505 -21.46 -34.71 9.98
N TYR A 506 -22.37 -35.21 9.15
CA TYR A 506 -22.10 -36.28 8.20
C TYR A 506 -21.12 -35.86 7.08
N ASP A 507 -20.31 -36.81 6.59
CA ASP A 507 -19.24 -36.54 5.62
C ASP A 507 -19.67 -36.62 4.15
N TRP A 508 -20.88 -37.12 3.88
CA TRP A 508 -21.46 -37.16 2.52
C TRP A 508 -20.54 -37.78 1.45
N PRO A 509 -20.20 -39.08 1.54
CA PRO A 509 -19.39 -39.76 0.53
C PRO A 509 -19.98 -39.70 -0.90
N GLY A 510 -21.30 -39.60 -1.04
CA GLY A 510 -22.01 -39.36 -2.30
C GLY A 510 -22.30 -37.87 -2.59
N ASN A 511 -21.69 -36.96 -1.82
CA ASN A 511 -21.71 -35.52 -1.98
C ASN A 511 -23.13 -34.93 -2.08
N ILE A 512 -23.35 -33.95 -2.97
CA ILE A 512 -24.64 -33.26 -3.13
C ILE A 512 -25.74 -34.25 -3.53
N ARG A 513 -25.43 -35.24 -4.36
CA ARG A 513 -26.44 -36.23 -4.81
C ARG A 513 -26.98 -37.05 -3.64
N GLU A 514 -26.11 -37.47 -2.72
CA GLU A 514 -26.53 -38.17 -1.50
C GLU A 514 -27.30 -37.23 -0.57
N LEU A 515 -26.83 -35.99 -0.38
CA LEU A 515 -27.53 -34.97 0.40
C LEU A 515 -28.95 -34.74 -0.11
N GLN A 516 -29.10 -34.55 -1.42
CA GLN A 516 -30.37 -34.34 -2.09
C GLN A 516 -31.31 -35.53 -1.89
N ASN A 517 -30.81 -36.76 -2.05
CA ASN A 517 -31.58 -37.98 -1.86
C ASN A 517 -32.02 -38.18 -0.40
N ALA A 518 -31.11 -37.94 0.56
CA ALA A 518 -31.39 -38.06 1.98
C ALA A 518 -32.41 -37.04 2.45
N LEU A 519 -32.30 -35.79 1.97
CA LEU A 519 -33.28 -34.74 2.25
C LEU A 519 -34.65 -35.07 1.63
N HIS A 520 -34.67 -35.49 0.36
CA HIS A 520 -35.90 -35.90 -0.31
C HIS A 520 -36.59 -37.06 0.43
N GLN A 521 -35.83 -38.06 0.87
CA GLN A 521 -36.33 -39.19 1.67
C GLN A 521 -36.88 -38.73 3.02
N TYR A 522 -36.16 -37.85 3.73
CA TYR A 522 -36.61 -37.30 5.01
C TYR A 522 -37.94 -36.54 4.87
N LEU A 523 -38.08 -35.71 3.83
CA LEU A 523 -39.32 -34.97 3.57
C LEU A 523 -40.52 -35.88 3.28
N HIS A 524 -40.31 -37.05 2.66
CA HIS A 524 -41.39 -37.99 2.32
C HIS A 524 -41.71 -39.00 3.44
N LEU A 525 -40.69 -39.48 4.16
CA LEU A 525 -40.84 -40.55 5.15
C LEU A 525 -40.85 -40.05 6.60
N GLY A 526 -40.44 -38.81 6.85
CA GLY A 526 -40.26 -38.25 8.19
C GLY A 526 -39.15 -38.93 8.99
N THR A 527 -38.31 -39.73 8.35
CA THR A 527 -37.20 -40.47 8.96
C THR A 527 -35.89 -40.11 8.26
N LEU A 528 -34.86 -39.83 9.06
CA LEU A 528 -33.52 -39.57 8.54
C LEU A 528 -32.69 -40.85 8.66
N ILE A 529 -32.20 -41.34 7.52
CA ILE A 529 -31.30 -42.48 7.42
C ILE A 529 -30.00 -41.98 6.80
N LEU A 530 -28.87 -42.11 7.50
CA LEU A 530 -27.54 -41.81 6.96
C LEU A 530 -26.63 -43.02 7.18
N GLY A 531 -25.82 -43.38 6.19
CA GLY A 531 -24.88 -44.52 6.30
C GLY A 531 -25.52 -45.89 6.57
N GLY A 532 -26.84 -46.04 6.36
CA GLY A 532 -27.59 -47.27 6.66
C GLY A 532 -28.15 -47.36 8.07
N GLU A 533 -27.90 -46.36 8.93
CA GLU A 533 -28.46 -46.28 10.27
C GLU A 533 -29.59 -45.24 10.33
N GLN A 534 -30.69 -45.59 11.00
CA GLN A 534 -31.79 -44.65 11.25
C GLN A 534 -31.41 -43.74 12.42
N ILE A 535 -31.12 -42.47 12.13
CA ILE A 535 -30.65 -41.49 13.13
C ILE A 535 -31.85 -40.84 13.82
N ILE A 536 -32.94 -40.58 13.10
CA ILE A 536 -34.13 -39.88 13.62
C ILE A 536 -35.42 -40.55 13.11
N SER A 537 -36.35 -40.87 14.02
CA SER A 537 -37.69 -41.35 13.72
C SER A 537 -38.73 -40.27 14.04
N GLY A 538 -39.50 -39.81 13.05
CA GLY A 538 -40.54 -38.79 13.23
C GLY A 538 -41.61 -39.13 14.28
N LYS A 539 -41.70 -40.38 14.75
CA LYS A 539 -42.62 -40.79 15.83
C LYS A 539 -42.14 -40.44 17.25
N ASP A 540 -40.85 -40.18 17.46
CA ASP A 540 -40.32 -39.87 18.80
C ASP A 540 -40.37 -38.37 19.14
N ILE A 541 -40.43 -37.50 18.12
CA ILE A 541 -40.40 -36.03 18.29
C ILE A 541 -41.72 -35.50 18.86
N ALA A 542 -42.87 -36.11 18.50
CA ALA A 542 -44.19 -35.68 18.97
C ALA A 542 -44.40 -35.88 20.49
N ARG A 543 -43.56 -36.67 21.18
CA ARG A 543 -43.69 -36.94 22.62
C ARG A 543 -42.78 -36.09 23.51
N GLN A 544 -41.73 -35.47 22.97
CA GLN A 544 -40.72 -34.79 23.79
C GLN A 544 -40.86 -33.26 23.86
N ASN A 545 -41.60 -32.62 22.94
CA ASN A 545 -41.64 -31.15 22.82
C ASN A 545 -42.96 -30.47 23.22
N SER A 546 -43.82 -31.10 24.02
CA SER A 546 -44.89 -30.38 24.71
C SER A 546 -44.44 -30.07 26.15
N ILE A 547 -44.23 -28.79 26.47
CA ILE A 547 -44.17 -28.32 27.86
C ILE A 547 -45.45 -28.81 28.55
N PRO A 548 -45.37 -29.60 29.64
CA PRO A 548 -46.56 -30.06 30.33
C PRO A 548 -47.37 -28.85 30.79
N GLN A 549 -48.64 -28.74 30.40
CA GLN A 549 -49.56 -27.73 30.96
C GLN A 549 -49.99 -28.10 32.40
N GLU A 550 -49.03 -28.51 33.23
CA GLU A 550 -49.25 -28.78 34.64
C GLU A 550 -48.58 -27.69 35.49
N PRO A 551 -49.18 -27.29 36.63
CA PRO A 551 -48.57 -26.34 37.55
C PRO A 551 -47.14 -26.75 37.93
N LEU A 552 -46.25 -25.76 38.10
CA LEU A 552 -44.80 -25.96 38.25
C LEU A 552 -44.45 -26.94 39.40
N ASP A 553 -45.20 -26.90 40.49
CA ASP A 553 -45.05 -27.81 41.63
C ASP A 553 -45.28 -29.29 41.23
N ARG A 554 -46.25 -29.54 40.35
CA ARG A 554 -46.58 -30.87 39.85
C ARG A 554 -45.55 -31.37 38.84
N ALA A 555 -45.05 -30.50 37.97
CA ALA A 555 -43.98 -30.81 37.01
C ALA A 555 -42.67 -31.18 37.73
N ILE A 556 -42.29 -30.39 38.75
CA ILE A 556 -41.11 -30.66 39.58
C ILE A 556 -41.29 -31.97 40.35
N ALA A 557 -42.45 -32.21 40.97
CA ALA A 557 -42.73 -33.45 41.69
C ALA A 557 -42.69 -34.68 40.77
N ARG A 558 -43.17 -34.56 39.53
CA ARG A 558 -43.13 -35.63 38.52
C ARG A 558 -41.71 -35.96 38.11
N PHE A 559 -40.91 -34.95 37.77
CA PHE A 559 -39.51 -35.12 37.42
C PHE A 559 -38.70 -35.70 38.59
N GLU A 560 -38.88 -35.14 39.79
CA GLU A 560 -38.20 -35.61 41.00
C GLU A 560 -38.56 -37.07 41.32
N ARG A 561 -39.83 -37.45 41.19
CA ARG A 561 -40.28 -38.83 41.37
C ARG A 561 -39.62 -39.77 40.36
N GLN A 562 -39.63 -39.41 39.08
CA GLN A 562 -39.06 -40.23 38.02
C GLN A 562 -37.55 -40.43 38.21
N TYR A 563 -36.84 -39.35 38.50
CA TYR A 563 -35.40 -39.38 38.71
C TYR A 563 -35.02 -40.24 39.93
N ILE A 564 -35.74 -40.11 41.05
CA ILE A 564 -35.50 -40.95 42.24
C ILE A 564 -35.79 -42.43 41.93
N VAL A 565 -36.86 -42.76 41.19
CA VAL A 565 -37.18 -44.14 40.80
C VAL A 565 -36.11 -44.74 39.88
N ASP A 566 -35.60 -43.98 38.91
CA ASP A 566 -34.59 -44.48 37.97
C ASP A 566 -33.25 -44.72 38.68
N VAL A 567 -32.86 -43.86 39.62
CA VAL A 567 -31.66 -44.07 40.45
C VAL A 567 -31.86 -45.21 41.45
N LEU A 568 -33.07 -45.41 41.98
CA LEU A 568 -33.40 -46.59 42.80
C LEU A 568 -33.26 -47.88 41.99
N LYS A 569 -33.80 -47.94 40.77
CA LYS A 569 -33.69 -49.11 39.89
C LYS A 569 -32.25 -49.43 39.54
N ARG A 570 -31.44 -48.42 39.20
CA ARG A 570 -29.99 -48.61 38.89
C ARG A 570 -29.18 -49.13 40.07
N ASN A 571 -29.66 -48.93 41.29
CA ASN A 571 -29.04 -49.40 42.52
C ASN A 571 -29.79 -50.61 43.12
N ASP A 572 -30.56 -51.35 42.33
CA ASP A 572 -31.36 -52.52 42.77
C ASP A 572 -32.23 -52.23 44.00
N TRP A 573 -32.85 -51.04 44.03
CA TRP A 573 -33.67 -50.54 45.14
C TRP A 573 -32.92 -50.44 46.49
N ARG A 574 -31.58 -50.50 46.49
CA ARG A 574 -30.75 -50.30 47.68
C ARG A 574 -30.76 -48.82 48.07
N ARG A 575 -31.66 -48.48 48.99
CA ARG A 575 -31.92 -47.10 49.44
C ARG A 575 -30.69 -46.37 49.99
N MET A 576 -29.74 -47.10 50.60
CA MET A 576 -28.50 -46.51 51.12
C MET A 576 -27.57 -46.06 50.00
N ALA A 577 -27.32 -46.94 49.01
CA ALA A 577 -26.51 -46.61 47.84
C ALA A 577 -27.16 -45.48 47.02
N THR A 578 -28.48 -45.53 46.87
CA THR A 578 -29.25 -44.49 46.15
C THR A 578 -29.12 -43.11 46.82
N ALA A 579 -29.18 -43.03 48.14
CA ALA A 579 -29.00 -41.76 48.87
C ALA A 579 -27.59 -41.18 48.65
N THR A 580 -26.57 -42.04 48.65
CA THR A 580 -25.18 -41.65 48.36
C THR A 580 -25.03 -41.19 46.91
N THR A 581 -25.60 -41.89 45.93
CA THR A 581 -25.57 -41.49 44.51
C THR A 581 -26.27 -40.16 44.26
N LEU A 582 -27.38 -39.92 44.95
CA LEU A 582 -28.13 -38.66 44.88
C LEU A 582 -27.53 -37.54 45.73
N GLN A 583 -26.46 -37.81 46.50
CA GLN A 583 -25.81 -36.86 47.42
C GLN A 583 -26.77 -36.21 48.42
N ILE A 584 -27.79 -36.95 48.88
CA ILE A 584 -28.74 -36.47 49.88
C ILE A 584 -28.73 -37.35 51.13
N ASP A 585 -29.01 -36.74 52.27
CA ASP A 585 -29.14 -37.49 53.51
C ASP A 585 -30.26 -38.54 53.42
N ARG A 586 -30.04 -39.69 54.06
CA ARG A 586 -30.98 -40.81 54.06
C ARG A 586 -32.37 -40.40 54.53
N LYS A 587 -32.49 -39.56 55.58
CA LYS A 587 -33.80 -39.11 56.07
C LYS A 587 -34.51 -38.25 55.01
N THR A 588 -33.77 -37.49 54.23
CA THR A 588 -34.31 -36.67 53.13
C THR A 588 -34.81 -37.52 51.98
N LEU A 589 -34.07 -38.56 51.57
CA LEU A 589 -34.52 -39.51 50.55
C LEU A 589 -35.80 -40.23 51.01
N PHE A 590 -35.84 -40.74 52.24
CA PHE A 590 -37.03 -41.41 52.79
C PHE A 590 -38.25 -40.48 52.86
N ARG A 591 -38.06 -39.22 53.28
CA ARG A 591 -39.12 -38.22 53.28
C ARG A 591 -39.66 -37.98 51.87
N LYS A 592 -38.78 -37.81 50.88
CA LYS A 592 -39.16 -37.60 49.48
C LYS A 592 -39.87 -38.80 48.87
N MET A 593 -39.40 -40.02 49.13
CA MET A 593 -40.08 -41.25 48.70
C MET A 593 -41.50 -41.33 49.27
N ARG A 594 -41.70 -40.96 50.54
CA ARG A 594 -43.02 -40.96 51.18
C ARG A 594 -43.95 -39.88 50.61
N THR A 595 -43.44 -38.66 50.43
CA THR A 595 -44.19 -37.53 49.86
C THR A 595 -44.60 -37.79 48.41
N LEU A 596 -43.72 -38.42 47.62
CA LEU A 596 -43.94 -38.72 46.20
C LEU A 596 -44.59 -40.10 45.97
N LYS A 597 -45.05 -40.77 47.04
CA LYS A 597 -45.70 -42.10 47.01
C LYS A 597 -44.91 -43.13 46.19
N ILE A 598 -43.59 -43.20 46.41
CA ILE A 598 -42.70 -44.22 45.86
C ILE A 598 -42.67 -45.38 46.85
N VAL A 599 -43.19 -46.53 46.44
CA VAL A 599 -43.22 -47.77 47.24
C VAL A 599 -42.27 -48.78 46.59
N ASP A 600 -41.59 -49.60 47.38
CA ASP A 600 -40.78 -50.70 46.84
C ASP A 600 -41.71 -51.65 46.06
N GLY A 601 -41.28 -52.02 44.85
CA GLY A 601 -41.92 -53.06 44.04
C GLY A 601 -41.53 -54.45 44.49
#